data_AF-A0A6L7I0N3-F1
#
_entry.id   AF-A0A6L7I0N3-F1
#
_cell.length_a   1.000
_cell.length_b   1.000
_cell.length_c   1.000
_cell.angle_alpha   90.00
_cell.angle_beta   90.00
_cell.angle_gamma   90.00
#
_symmetry.space_group_name_H-M   'P 1'
#
loop_
_entity.id
_entity.type
_entity.pdbx_description
1 polymer ?
#
loop_
_entity_poly.entity_id
_entity_poly.type
_entity_poly.pdbx_seq_one_letter_code
_entity_poly.pdbx_strand_id
1 'polypeptide(L)' 'MKTSNTDHLAHFIDEYRVVRKPEIQRLLGISRSTLGRRIKAGKFPKPASIENGRSCWLFKDVREWLSK' A
#
# COMPACT_ATOMS: atom_id res chain seq x y z
N MET A 1 -3.60 14.16 29.80
CA MET A 1 -4.16 13.84 28.48
C MET A 1 -3.92 15.01 27.55
N LYS A 2 -2.89 14.93 26.70
CA LYS A 2 -2.65 15.89 25.63
C LYS A 2 -2.72 15.10 24.32
N THR A 3 -3.91 14.96 23.75
CA THR A 3 -4.03 14.57 22.34
C THR A 3 -3.68 15.80 21.53
N SER A 4 -2.38 15.97 21.27
CA SER A 4 -1.85 17.08 20.51
C SER A 4 -2.15 16.86 19.03
N ASN A 5 -2.65 17.89 18.36
CA ASN A 5 -2.89 18.02 16.92
C ASN A 5 -1.89 17.31 15.98
N THR A 6 -0.64 17.08 16.42
CA THR A 6 0.39 16.26 15.77
C THR A 6 -0.06 14.83 15.44
N ASP A 7 -0.89 14.21 16.29
CA ASP A 7 -1.25 12.80 16.15
C ASP A 7 -2.18 12.54 14.95
N HIS A 8 -3.08 13.48 14.65
CA HIS A 8 -4.04 13.32 13.56
C HIS A 8 -3.37 13.51 12.18
N LEU A 9 -2.41 14.45 12.09
CA LEU A 9 -1.63 14.66 10.87
C LEU A 9 -0.68 13.50 10.59
N ALA A 10 -0.03 12.97 11.62
CA ALA A 10 0.83 11.79 11.48
C ALA A 10 0.02 10.58 11.00
N HIS A 11 -1.17 10.36 11.56
CA HIS A 11 -2.07 9.30 11.13
C HIS A 11 -2.52 9.48 9.68
N PHE A 12 -2.94 10.69 9.30
CA PHE A 12 -3.30 11.01 7.92
C PHE A 12 -2.15 10.76 6.95
N ILE A 13 -0.92 11.20 7.27
CA ILE A 13 0.24 10.98 6.43
C ILE A 13 0.51 9.49 6.25
N ASP A 14 0.38 8.68 7.30
CA ASP A 14 0.62 7.24 7.21
C ASP A 14 -0.45 6.53 6.36
N GLU A 15 -1.74 6.84 6.56
CA GLU A 15 -2.82 6.23 5.77
C GLU A 15 -2.74 6.54 4.28
N TYR A 16 -2.37 7.77 3.95
CA TYR A 16 -2.23 8.26 2.57
C TYR A 16 -0.82 8.11 2.01
N ARG A 17 0.09 7.48 2.76
CA ARG A 17 1.44 7.19 2.29
C ARG A 17 1.38 6.31 1.06
N VAL A 18 2.12 6.69 0.02
CA VAL A 18 2.23 5.90 -1.20
C VAL A 18 3.23 4.77 -1.01
N VAL A 19 2.78 3.55 -1.24
CA VAL A 19 3.59 2.34 -1.24
C VAL A 19 3.83 1.94 -2.69
N ARG A 20 5.10 1.76 -3.07
CA ARG A 20 5.48 1.37 -4.43
C ARG A 20 5.67 -0.13 -4.54
N LYS A 21 5.55 -0.63 -5.77
CA LYS A 21 5.69 -2.06 -6.09
C LYS A 21 6.93 -2.74 -5.45
N PRO A 22 8.16 -2.19 -5.50
CA PRO A 22 9.32 -2.86 -4.92
C PRO A 22 9.21 -3.02 -3.40
N GLU A 23 8.59 -2.07 -2.70
CA GLU A 23 8.35 -2.14 -1.26
C GLU A 23 7.36 -3.25 -0.92
N ILE A 24 6.26 -3.36 -1.67
CA ILE A 24 5.28 -4.45 -1.52
C ILE A 24 5.94 -5.81 -1.75
N GLN A 25 6.77 -5.93 -2.79
CA GLN A 25 7.49 -7.16 -3.09
C GLN A 25 8.41 -7.57 -1.93
N ARG A 26 9.13 -6.60 -1.34
CA ARG A 26 10.01 -6.82 -0.19
C ARG A 26 9.20 -7.20 1.06
N LEU A 27 8.12 -6.49 1.35
CA LEU A 27 7.24 -6.74 2.49
C LEU A 27 6.64 -8.16 2.46
N LEU A 28 6.21 -8.61 1.28
CA LEU A 28 5.55 -9.90 1.11
C LEU A 28 6.51 -11.05 0.75
N GLY A 29 7.78 -10.76 0.49
CA GLY A 29 8.76 -11.75 0.03
C GLY A 29 8.40 -12.39 -1.31
N ILE A 30 7.76 -11.65 -2.23
CA ILE A 30 7.29 -12.19 -3.52
C ILE A 30 7.90 -11.51 -4.74
N SER A 31 8.03 -12.27 -5.83
CA SER A 31 8.49 -11.75 -7.11
C SER A 31 7.47 -10.82 -7.78
N ARG A 32 7.96 -10.02 -8.73
CA ARG A 32 7.14 -9.11 -9.56
C ARG A 32 6.01 -9.85 -10.29
N SER A 33 6.31 -11.03 -10.83
CA SER A 33 5.34 -11.83 -11.59
C SER A 33 4.29 -12.44 -10.67
N THR A 34 4.66 -12.88 -9.47
CA THR A 34 3.70 -13.35 -8.45
C THR A 34 2.76 -12.24 -8.00
N LEU A 35 3.29 -11.05 -7.69
CA LEU A 35 2.45 -9.90 -7.36
C LEU A 35 1.49 -9.55 -8.51
N GLY A 36 1.97 -9.53 -9.76
CA GLY A 36 1.13 -9.30 -10.94
C GLY A 36 0.01 -10.33 -11.11
N ARG A 37 0.31 -11.62 -10.89
CA ARG A 37 -0.69 -12.70 -10.91
C ARG A 37 -1.75 -12.53 -9.82
N ARG A 38 -1.35 -12.16 -8.60
CA ARG A 38 -2.28 -11.92 -7.48
C ARG A 38 -3.22 -10.75 -7.78
N ILE A 39 -2.68 -9.65 -8.33
CA ILE A 39 -3.49 -8.50 -8.76
C ILE A 39 -4.51 -8.93 -9.83
N LYS A 40 -4.06 -9.65 -10.87
CA LYS A 40 -4.95 -10.13 -11.95
C LYS A 40 -6.02 -11.10 -11.43
N ALA A 41 -5.68 -11.94 -10.46
CA ALA A 41 -6.58 -12.90 -9.85
C ALA A 41 -7.50 -12.28 -8.76
N GLY A 42 -7.41 -10.97 -8.50
CA GLY A 42 -8.17 -10.31 -7.43
C GLY A 42 -7.74 -10.68 -6.01
N LYS A 43 -6.60 -11.36 -5.85
CA LYS A 43 -6.03 -11.79 -4.55
C LYS A 43 -5.16 -10.72 -3.88
N PHE A 44 -4.97 -9.58 -4.52
CA PHE A 44 -4.24 -8.42 -4.01
C PHE A 44 -4.89 -7.14 -4.55
N PRO A 45 -4.94 -6.03 -3.79
CA PRO A 45 -5.54 -4.78 -4.24
C PRO A 45 -4.93 -4.28 -5.56
N LYS A 46 -5.78 -3.71 -6.41
CA LYS A 46 -5.33 -3.00 -7.62
C LYS A 46 -4.58 -1.72 -7.19
N PRO A 47 -3.58 -1.28 -7.96
CA PRO A 47 -2.89 -0.03 -7.67
C PRO A 47 -3.86 1.15 -7.72
N ALA A 48 -3.71 2.06 -6.75
CA ALA A 48 -4.47 3.31 -6.67
C ALA A 48 -4.08 4.28 -7.81
N SER A 49 -2.81 4.27 -8.23
CA SER A 49 -2.33 5.07 -9.36
C SER A 49 -1.17 4.41 -10.10
N ILE A 50 -0.90 4.90 -11.32
CA ILE A 50 0.27 4.51 -12.11
C ILE A 50 1.01 5.78 -12.50
N GLU A 51 2.21 5.98 -11.95
CA GLU A 51 3.07 7.13 -12.19
C GLU A 51 4.32 6.69 -12.94
N ASN A 52 4.61 7.24 -14.12
CA ASN A 52 5.80 6.88 -14.91
C ASN A 52 5.95 5.37 -15.13
N GLY A 53 4.83 4.67 -15.38
CA GLY A 53 4.79 3.22 -15.55
C GLY A 53 4.98 2.41 -14.25
N ARG A 54 5.00 3.07 -13.08
CA ARG A 54 5.15 2.44 -11.78
C ARG A 54 3.81 2.45 -11.05
N SER A 55 3.33 1.25 -10.72
CA SER A 55 2.15 1.06 -9.89
C SER A 55 2.40 1.53 -8.46
N CYS A 56 1.44 2.29 -7.93
CA CYS A 56 1.44 2.88 -6.60
C CYS A 56 0.15 2.48 -5.87
N TRP A 57 0.25 2.20 -4.57
CA TRP A 57 -0.86 1.88 -3.69
C TRP A 57 -0.88 2.85 -2.53
N LEU A 58 -2.06 3.08 -1.95
CA LEU A 58 -2.12 3.73 -0.65
C LEU A 58 -1.82 2.71 0.43
N PHE A 59 -1.11 3.13 1.46
CA PHE A 59 -0.77 2.27 2.59
C PHE A 59 -2.03 1.72 3.25
N LYS A 60 -3.09 2.53 3.39
CA LYS A 60 -4.39 2.07 3.92
C LYS A 60 -4.96 0.88 3.16
N ASP A 61 -4.88 0.85 1.82
CA ASP A 61 -5.48 -0.23 1.02
C ASP A 61 -4.72 -1.54 1.23
N VAL A 62 -3.39 -1.45 1.36
CA VAL A 62 -2.53 -2.61 1.64
C VAL A 62 -2.75 -3.11 3.08
N ARG A 63 -2.88 -2.17 4.03
CA ARG A 63 -3.19 -2.47 5.44
C ARG A 63 -4.55 -3.16 5.56
N GLU A 64 -5.59 -2.61 4.94
CA GLU A 64 -6.93 -3.20 4.92
C GLU A 64 -6.95 -4.58 4.30
N TRP A 65 -6.16 -4.81 3.24
CA TRP A 65 -6.01 -6.14 2.66
C TRP A 65 -5.29 -7.12 3.60
N LEU A 66 -4.26 -6.68 4.34
CA LEU A 66 -3.53 -7.50 5.31
C LEU A 66 -4.39 -7.88 6.53
N SER A 67 -5.31 -7.01 6.92
CA SER A 67 -6.20 -7.22 8.07
C SER A 67 -7.47 -8.01 7.75
N LYS A 68 -7.68 -8.43 6.50
CA LYS A 68 -8.76 -9.35 6.11
C LYS A 68 -8.38 -10.79 6.40
#